data_AF-A0A8C9SHJ1-F1
#
_entry.id   AF-A0A8C9SHJ1-F1
#
_cell.length_a   1.000
_cell.length_b   1.000
_cell.length_c   1.000
_cell.angle_alpha   90.00
_cell.angle_beta   90.00
_cell.angle_gamma   90.00
#
_symmetry.space_group_name_H-M   'P 1'
#
loop_
_entity.id
_entity.type
_entity.pdbx_description
1 polymer ?
#
loop_
_entity_poly.entity_id
_entity_poly.type
_entity_poly.pdbx_seq_one_letter_code
_entity_poly.pdbx_strand_id
1 'polypeptide(L)'
;KEDRAACYLIWNLSNLVNIAEKSLEEFPCRTIPPFTPWFPSGRCAMRSWSVFKQGSAFNKTIHPFSGHFQKVVERFRLHSLQRAKWIIAELNCVTSSLEDVWTVLTRTMRQSKLPTCNANIQRDLAQIWVFCDVLYSEYVGHFLKREFKLTGQISLSVHKQGAVFSM
;
A
#
# COMPACT_ATOMS: atom_id res chain seq x y z
N LYS A 1 36.42 -30.72 -19.12
CA LYS A 1 35.93 -31.01 -17.74
C LYS A 1 34.73 -30.13 -17.37
N GLU A 2 34.49 -29.03 -18.08
CA GLU A 2 33.31 -28.13 -17.97
C GLU A 2 31.95 -28.75 -18.36
N ASP A 3 31.88 -29.62 -19.39
CA ASP A 3 30.58 -29.99 -19.99
C ASP A 3 29.66 -30.87 -19.13
N ARG A 4 30.19 -31.59 -18.14
CA ARG A 4 29.34 -32.41 -17.27
C ARG A 4 28.48 -31.58 -16.31
N ALA A 5 28.98 -30.43 -15.85
CA ALA A 5 28.26 -29.60 -14.88
C ALA A 5 27.00 -28.95 -15.46
N ALA A 6 27.04 -28.57 -16.73
CA ALA A 6 25.90 -28.01 -17.45
C ALA A 6 24.75 -29.04 -17.61
N CYS A 7 25.08 -30.29 -17.94
CA CYS A 7 24.09 -31.36 -18.05
C CYS A 7 23.38 -31.66 -16.72
N TYR A 8 24.10 -31.65 -15.59
CA TYR A 8 23.49 -31.86 -14.27
C TYR A 8 22.54 -30.74 -13.85
N LEU A 9 22.83 -29.48 -14.19
CA LEU A 9 21.94 -28.35 -13.90
C LEU A 9 20.66 -28.38 -14.75
N ILE A 10 20.77 -28.73 -16.04
CA ILE A 10 19.62 -28.85 -16.95
C ILE A 10 18.71 -30.01 -16.52
N TRP A 11 19.28 -31.14 -16.11
CA TRP A 11 18.52 -32.31 -15.63
C TRP A 11 17.83 -32.07 -14.27
N ASN A 12 18.36 -31.15 -13.46
CA ASN A 12 17.76 -30.79 -12.17
C ASN A 12 16.56 -29.86 -12.36
N LEU A 13 16.65 -28.88 -13.25
CA LEU A 13 15.55 -27.95 -13.55
C LEU A 13 14.36 -28.65 -14.19
N SER A 14 14.58 -29.57 -15.14
CA SER A 14 13.50 -30.33 -15.78
C SER A 14 12.76 -31.27 -14.82
N ASN A 15 13.48 -31.82 -13.83
CA ASN A 15 12.86 -32.61 -12.75
C ASN A 15 12.04 -31.74 -11.81
N LEU A 16 12.55 -30.56 -11.42
CA LEU A 16 11.83 -29.62 -10.55
C LEU A 16 10.52 -29.14 -11.18
N VAL A 17 10.52 -28.83 -12.48
CA VAL A 17 9.32 -28.44 -13.22
C VAL A 17 8.31 -29.59 -13.26
N ASN A 18 8.74 -30.82 -13.55
CA ASN A 18 7.87 -32.00 -13.55
C ASN A 18 7.25 -32.30 -12.18
N ILE A 19 8.02 -32.15 -11.10
CA ILE A 19 7.52 -32.36 -9.74
C ILE A 19 6.47 -31.30 -9.40
N ALA A 20 6.71 -30.04 -9.76
CA ALA A 20 5.76 -28.96 -9.55
C ALA A 20 4.47 -29.16 -10.34
N GLU A 21 4.54 -29.56 -11.62
CA GLU A 21 3.37 -29.84 -12.46
C GLU A 21 2.55 -31.01 -11.91
N LYS A 22 3.19 -32.13 -11.54
CA LYS A 22 2.50 -33.28 -10.94
C LYS A 22 1.84 -32.95 -9.60
N SER A 23 2.46 -32.09 -8.81
CA SER A 23 1.89 -31.64 -7.54
C SER A 23 0.66 -30.75 -7.75
N LEU A 24 0.53 -30.09 -8.91
CA LEU A 24 -0.63 -29.27 -9.26
C LEU A 24 -1.81 -30.09 -9.78
N GLU A 25 -1.56 -31.25 -10.41
CA GLU A 25 -2.61 -32.16 -10.90
C GLU A 25 -3.42 -32.81 -9.76
N GLU A 26 -2.85 -32.91 -8.56
CA GLU A 26 -3.49 -33.54 -7.40
C GLU A 26 -4.55 -32.64 -6.72
N PHE A 27 -4.65 -31.37 -7.13
CA PHE A 27 -5.66 -30.47 -6.60
C PHE A 27 -6.94 -30.57 -7.45
N PRO A 28 -8.00 -31.25 -6.97
CA PRO A 28 -9.26 -31.23 -7.69
C PRO A 28 -9.74 -29.79 -7.81
N CYS A 29 -10.10 -29.37 -9.04
CA CYS A 29 -10.76 -28.10 -9.30
C CYS A 29 -12.10 -28.08 -8.54
N ARG A 30 -12.09 -27.61 -7.29
CA ARG A 30 -13.31 -27.45 -6.49
C ARG A 30 -14.06 -26.23 -7.01
N THR A 31 -15.34 -26.39 -7.32
CA THR A 31 -16.23 -25.24 -7.54
C THR A 31 -16.28 -24.44 -6.24
N ILE A 32 -15.78 -23.20 -6.27
CA ILE A 32 -15.84 -22.31 -5.11
C ILE A 32 -17.33 -22.03 -4.84
N PRO A 33 -17.84 -22.28 -3.62
CA PRO A 33 -19.23 -21.94 -3.30
C PRO A 33 -19.46 -20.44 -3.49
N PRO A 34 -20.66 -20.01 -3.91
CA PRO A 34 -20.99 -18.59 -3.99
C PRO A 34 -20.70 -17.91 -2.66
N PHE A 35 -19.94 -16.81 -2.69
CA PHE A 35 -19.61 -16.06 -1.50
C PHE A 35 -20.89 -15.49 -0.88
N THR A 36 -21.26 -16.03 0.28
CA THR A 36 -22.31 -15.48 1.14
C THR A 36 -21.61 -14.68 2.24
N PRO A 37 -21.71 -13.33 2.23
CA PRO A 37 -21.10 -12.54 3.28
C PRO A 37 -21.75 -12.86 4.63
N TRP A 38 -20.94 -13.15 5.64
CA TRP A 38 -21.40 -13.52 6.99
C TRP A 38 -21.89 -12.33 7.82
N PHE A 39 -21.82 -11.11 7.29
CA PHE A 39 -22.22 -9.91 8.01
C PHE A 39 -23.73 -9.60 7.83
N PRO A 40 -24.45 -9.26 8.93
CA PRO A 40 -25.88 -9.05 8.90
C PRO A 40 -26.29 -7.86 8.03
N SER A 41 -27.29 -8.07 7.17
CA SER A 41 -27.92 -7.06 6.32
C SER A 41 -28.73 -6.07 7.15
N GLY A 42 -28.06 -5.23 7.94
CA GLY A 42 -28.74 -4.30 8.83
C GLY A 42 -27.77 -3.34 9.50
N ARG A 43 -27.40 -2.28 8.78
CA ARG A 43 -26.63 -1.12 9.27
C ARG A 43 -25.28 -1.46 9.91
N CYS A 44 -24.31 -1.85 9.07
CA CYS A 44 -22.90 -1.74 9.42
C CYS A 44 -22.31 -0.56 8.65
N ALA A 45 -21.63 0.34 9.35
CA ALA A 45 -20.88 1.45 8.77
C ALA A 45 -20.09 0.94 7.56
N MET A 46 -20.38 1.50 6.38
CA MET A 46 -19.72 1.17 5.13
C MET A 46 -18.25 1.55 5.26
N ARG A 47 -17.43 0.62 5.77
CA ARG A 47 -15.98 0.65 5.62
C ARG A 47 -15.76 0.37 4.14
N SER A 48 -15.78 1.43 3.35
CA SER A 48 -15.55 1.36 1.91
C SER A 48 -14.12 0.90 1.69
N TRP A 49 -13.94 -0.38 1.37
CA TRP A 49 -12.68 -0.92 0.90
C TRP A 49 -12.54 -0.58 -0.58
N SER A 50 -11.63 0.34 -0.93
CA SER A 50 -11.20 0.52 -2.32
C SER A 50 -10.02 -0.42 -2.59
N VAL A 51 -10.23 -1.46 -3.39
CA VAL A 51 -9.15 -2.33 -3.87
C VAL A 51 -8.63 -1.72 -5.18
N PHE A 52 -7.43 -1.16 -5.15
CA PHE A 52 -6.77 -0.61 -6.33
C PHE A 52 -6.24 -1.76 -7.19
N LYS A 53 -6.64 -1.82 -8.47
CA LYS A 53 -5.96 -2.66 -9.47
C LYS A 53 -4.72 -1.91 -9.92
N GLN A 54 -3.56 -2.56 -9.93
CA GLN A 54 -2.34 -1.99 -10.54
C GLN A 54 -2.61 -1.70 -12.03
N GLY A 55 -2.94 -0.45 -12.34
CA GLY A 55 -2.93 0.05 -13.71
C GLY A 55 -1.49 0.28 -14.13
N SER A 56 -1.13 -0.25 -15.30
CA SER A 56 0.18 -0.20 -15.97
C SER A 56 0.69 1.20 -16.36
N ALA A 57 0.24 2.26 -15.68
CA ALA A 57 0.50 3.66 -16.04
C ALA A 57 1.41 4.42 -15.06
N PHE A 58 1.84 3.83 -13.93
CA PHE A 58 2.79 4.51 -13.03
C PHE A 58 4.23 4.30 -13.51
N ASN A 59 4.61 5.08 -14.54
CA ASN A 59 5.97 5.15 -15.03
C ASN A 59 6.90 5.68 -13.93
N LYS A 60 7.85 4.82 -13.54
CA LYS A 60 8.94 4.99 -12.57
C LYS A 60 9.49 6.43 -12.49
N THR A 61 9.07 7.16 -11.47
CA THR A 61 9.89 8.20 -10.81
C THR A 61 10.02 7.80 -9.34
N ILE A 62 10.73 6.70 -9.09
CA ILE A 62 11.22 6.41 -7.74
C ILE A 62 12.33 7.42 -7.51
N HIS A 63 11.98 8.55 -6.90
CA HIS A 63 12.98 9.50 -6.46
C HIS A 63 13.72 8.90 -5.25
N PRO A 64 15.05 9.03 -5.18
CA PRO A 64 15.77 8.71 -3.97
C PRO A 64 15.22 9.56 -2.82
N PHE A 65 15.15 8.97 -1.63
CA PHE A 65 14.68 9.66 -0.44
C PHE A 65 15.48 10.94 -0.20
N SER A 66 14.83 11.97 0.36
CA SER A 66 15.60 13.10 0.89
C SER A 66 16.58 12.60 1.96
N GLY A 67 17.71 13.29 2.12
CA GLY A 67 18.68 12.91 3.15
C GLY A 67 18.09 12.91 4.57
N HIS A 68 17.01 13.66 4.80
CA HIS A 68 16.29 13.63 6.08
C HIS A 68 15.47 12.35 6.22
N PHE A 69 14.69 11.98 5.20
CA PHE A 69 13.86 10.78 5.22
C PHE A 69 14.70 9.50 5.22
N GLN A 70 15.82 9.48 4.49
CA GLN A 70 16.77 8.38 4.50
C GLN A 70 17.30 8.08 5.92
N LYS A 71 17.68 9.12 6.68
CA LYS A 71 18.11 8.95 8.08
C LYS A 71 17.01 8.33 8.96
N VAL A 72 15.74 8.62 8.70
CA VAL A 72 14.62 8.01 9.41
C VAL A 72 14.50 6.54 9.04
N VAL A 73 14.52 6.21 7.74
CA VAL A 73 14.46 4.83 7.26
C VAL A 73 15.58 3.99 7.86
N GLU A 74 16.80 4.51 7.91
CA GLU A 74 17.96 3.87 8.53
C GLU A 74 17.80 3.73 10.04
N ARG A 75 17.41 4.80 10.74
CA ARG A 75 17.23 4.82 12.21
C ARG A 75 16.20 3.79 12.68
N PHE A 76 15.08 3.68 11.97
CA PHE A 76 14.00 2.76 12.31
C PHE A 76 14.09 1.41 11.60
N ARG A 77 15.16 1.18 10.81
CA ARG A 77 15.39 -0.04 10.01
C ARG A 77 14.17 -0.43 9.17
N LEU A 78 13.56 0.56 8.54
CA LEU A 78 12.33 0.37 7.77
C LEU A 78 12.65 -0.30 6.43
N HIS A 79 11.88 -1.32 6.09
CA HIS A 79 11.98 -1.95 4.77
C HIS A 79 11.18 -1.15 3.73
N SER A 80 11.67 -1.03 2.49
CA SER A 80 11.03 -0.22 1.45
C SER A 80 9.58 -0.64 1.15
N LEU A 81 9.27 -1.94 1.22
CA LEU A 81 7.91 -2.47 1.00
C LEU A 81 7.07 -2.57 2.29
N GLN A 82 7.59 -2.09 3.42
CA GLN A 82 6.84 -2.08 4.67
C GLN A 82 5.68 -1.06 4.56
N ARG A 83 4.51 -1.42 5.08
CA ARG A 83 3.35 -0.52 5.10
C ARG A 83 3.51 0.54 6.18
N ALA A 84 3.40 1.79 5.78
CA ALA A 84 3.34 2.97 6.62
C ALA A 84 1.99 3.68 6.39
N LYS A 85 1.55 4.51 7.33
CA LYS A 85 0.34 5.33 7.21
C LYS A 85 0.64 6.80 7.49
N TRP A 86 0.20 7.67 6.59
CA TRP A 86 0.10 9.09 6.85
C TRP A 86 -1.20 9.38 7.62
N ILE A 87 -1.10 10.22 8.64
CA ILE A 87 -2.23 10.66 9.45
C ILE A 87 -2.47 12.13 9.13
N ILE A 88 -3.66 12.42 8.59
CA ILE A 88 -4.19 13.77 8.37
C ILE A 88 -5.26 13.99 9.41
N ALA A 89 -5.10 14.97 10.29
CA ALA A 89 -6.11 15.35 11.27
C ALA A 89 -6.94 16.53 10.74
N GLU A 90 -8.16 16.68 11.24
CA GLU A 90 -9.05 17.79 10.85
C GLU A 90 -8.41 19.17 11.08
N LEU A 91 -7.58 19.32 12.11
CA LEU A 91 -6.81 20.55 12.36
C LEU A 91 -5.84 20.93 11.22
N ASN A 92 -5.44 19.98 10.37
CA ASN A 92 -4.61 20.27 9.20
C ASN A 92 -5.43 20.87 8.05
N CYS A 93 -6.75 20.72 8.08
CA CYS A 93 -7.68 21.11 7.03
C CYS A 93 -8.32 22.47 7.36
N VAL A 94 -7.65 23.57 6.97
CA VAL A 94 -8.15 24.92 7.30
C VAL A 94 -9.26 25.38 6.37
N THR A 95 -9.17 25.03 5.09
CA THR A 95 -10.08 25.54 4.04
C THR A 95 -11.19 24.57 3.65
N SER A 96 -11.18 23.35 4.18
CA SER A 96 -12.04 22.26 3.74
C SER A 96 -12.36 21.35 4.91
N SER A 97 -13.57 20.78 4.95
CA SER A 97 -13.89 19.81 5.98
C SER A 97 -13.13 18.50 5.75
N LEU A 98 -13.00 17.68 6.80
CA LEU A 98 -12.39 16.35 6.68
C LEU A 98 -13.10 15.47 5.63
N GLU A 99 -14.43 15.60 5.49
CA GLU A 99 -15.23 14.86 4.51
C GLU A 99 -15.00 15.34 3.07
N ASP A 100 -14.76 16.64 2.87
CA ASP A 100 -14.39 17.17 1.54
C ASP A 100 -13.03 16.61 1.10
N VAL A 101 -12.05 16.64 2.01
CA VAL A 101 -10.72 16.06 1.78
C VAL A 101 -10.83 14.57 1.46
N TRP A 102 -11.64 13.83 2.23
CA TRP A 102 -11.91 12.42 1.98
C TRP A 102 -12.53 12.15 0.61
N THR A 103 -13.51 12.95 0.20
CA THR A 103 -14.19 12.83 -1.09
C THR A 103 -13.22 13.05 -2.24
N VAL A 104 -12.42 14.11 -2.17
CA VAL A 104 -11.40 14.42 -3.19
C VAL A 104 -10.31 13.36 -3.20
N LEU A 105 -9.84 12.90 -2.04
CA LEU A 105 -8.83 11.84 -1.92
C LEU A 105 -9.29 10.54 -2.57
N THR A 106 -10.50 10.09 -2.25
CA THR A 106 -11.06 8.86 -2.81
C THR A 106 -11.19 8.97 -4.33
N ARG A 107 -11.60 10.12 -4.85
CA ARG A 107 -11.67 10.39 -6.30
C ARG A 107 -10.27 10.33 -6.93
N THR A 108 -9.28 10.96 -6.32
CA THR A 108 -7.89 11.00 -6.80
C THR A 108 -7.24 9.61 -6.81
N MET A 109 -7.53 8.78 -5.81
CA MET A 109 -7.05 7.39 -5.76
C MET A 109 -7.67 6.53 -6.87
N ARG A 110 -8.95 6.74 -7.19
CA ARG A 110 -9.61 6.06 -8.33
C ARG A 110 -9.02 6.46 -9.67
N GLN A 111 -8.46 7.66 -9.77
CA GLN A 111 -7.79 8.17 -10.98
C GLN A 111 -6.32 7.72 -11.10
N SER A 112 -5.86 6.78 -10.26
CA SER A 112 -4.51 6.20 -10.30
C SER A 112 -3.36 7.19 -10.10
N LYS A 113 -3.61 8.34 -9.45
CA LYS A 113 -2.54 9.31 -9.14
C LYS A 113 -1.62 8.88 -8.00
N LEU A 114 -2.00 7.86 -7.22
CA LEU A 114 -1.28 7.40 -6.03
C LEU A 114 -0.94 5.89 -6.13
N PRO A 115 0.35 5.50 -6.08
CA PRO A 115 0.76 4.09 -6.17
C PRO A 115 0.49 3.34 -4.87
N THR A 116 -0.08 2.13 -4.97
CA THR A 116 -0.29 1.17 -3.85
C THR A 116 -0.95 1.75 -2.59
N CYS A 117 -1.63 2.89 -2.73
CA CYS A 117 -2.21 3.59 -1.60
C CYS A 117 -3.57 2.99 -1.22
N ASN A 118 -3.83 2.89 0.07
CA ASN A 118 -5.16 2.62 0.63
C ASN A 118 -5.48 3.73 1.64
N ALA A 119 -6.74 4.11 1.80
CA ALA A 119 -7.11 5.17 2.72
C ALA A 119 -8.31 4.78 3.57
N ASN A 120 -8.40 5.34 4.77
CA ASN A 120 -9.46 5.07 5.72
C ASN A 120 -9.79 6.35 6.50
N ILE A 121 -11.07 6.74 6.56
CA ILE A 121 -11.54 7.84 7.40
C ILE A 121 -11.99 7.32 8.77
N GLN A 122 -11.38 7.87 9.82
CA GLN A 122 -11.72 7.63 11.23
C GLN A 122 -12.48 8.86 11.74
N ARG A 123 -13.81 8.82 11.64
CA ARG A 123 -14.69 9.93 12.04
C ARG A 123 -14.60 10.24 13.53
N ASP A 124 -14.56 9.19 14.35
CA ASP A 124 -14.47 9.32 15.82
C ASP A 124 -13.18 10.02 16.27
N LEU A 125 -12.12 9.91 15.47
CA LEU A 125 -10.82 10.52 15.73
C LEU A 125 -10.57 11.80 14.92
N ALA A 126 -11.54 12.22 14.10
CA ALA A 126 -11.40 13.30 13.12
C ALA A 126 -10.11 13.20 12.28
N GLN A 127 -9.81 11.99 11.78
CA GLN A 127 -8.58 11.69 11.06
C GLN A 127 -8.81 10.91 9.77
N ILE A 128 -7.95 11.11 8.79
CA ILE A 128 -7.81 10.26 7.61
C ILE A 128 -6.45 9.57 7.67
N TRP A 129 -6.45 8.25 7.50
CA TRP A 129 -5.25 7.44 7.44
C TRP A 129 -5.00 7.00 6.01
N VAL A 130 -3.86 7.38 5.44
CA VAL A 130 -3.43 7.01 4.09
C VAL A 130 -2.26 6.06 4.17
N PHE A 131 -2.51 4.78 3.89
CA PHE A 131 -1.53 3.71 3.87
C PHE A 131 -0.78 3.67 2.55
N CYS A 132 0.54 3.60 2.61
CA CYS A 132 1.45 3.46 1.47
C CYS A 132 2.67 2.61 1.85
N ASP A 133 3.45 2.18 0.88
CA ASP A 133 4.73 1.52 1.15
C ASP A 133 5.80 2.58 1.48
N VAL A 134 6.75 2.28 2.36
CA VAL A 134 7.85 3.21 2.75
C VAL A 134 8.61 3.75 1.52
N LEU A 135 8.71 2.94 0.45
CA LEU A 135 9.30 3.34 -0.82
C LEU A 135 8.67 4.60 -1.41
N TYR A 136 7.36 4.79 -1.22
CA TYR A 136 6.61 5.90 -1.78
C TYR A 136 6.17 6.92 -0.73
N SER A 137 6.46 6.71 0.55
CA SER A 137 5.85 7.49 1.63
C SER A 137 6.20 8.96 1.56
N GLU A 138 7.43 9.33 1.22
CA GLU A 138 7.82 10.73 1.11
C GLU A 138 7.09 11.44 -0.05
N TYR A 139 7.04 10.79 -1.21
CA TYR A 139 6.28 11.28 -2.37
C TYR A 139 4.80 11.47 -2.03
N VAL A 140 4.18 10.46 -1.39
CA VAL A 140 2.77 10.49 -1.00
C VAL A 140 2.53 11.63 0.00
N GLY A 141 3.40 11.84 0.98
CA GLY A 141 3.28 12.94 1.94
C GLY A 141 3.25 14.31 1.28
N HIS A 142 4.19 14.57 0.37
CA HIS A 142 4.21 15.81 -0.42
C HIS A 142 2.98 15.95 -1.32
N PHE A 143 2.55 14.87 -1.96
CA PHE A 143 1.34 14.86 -2.78
C PHE A 143 0.12 15.27 -1.95
N LEU A 144 -0.06 14.68 -0.76
CA LEU A 144 -1.18 14.99 0.13
C LEU A 144 -1.15 16.48 0.55
N LYS A 145 0.01 17.00 0.99
CA LYS A 145 0.11 18.41 1.37
C LYS A 145 -0.24 19.36 0.23
N ARG A 146 0.25 19.07 -0.98
CA ARG A 146 0.05 19.93 -2.15
C ARG A 146 -1.38 19.87 -2.68
N GLU A 147 -1.93 18.66 -2.86
CA GLU A 147 -3.26 18.46 -3.47
C GLU A 147 -4.38 18.97 -2.55
N PHE A 148 -4.27 18.72 -1.24
CA PHE A 148 -5.30 19.09 -0.27
C PHE A 148 -5.00 20.40 0.49
N LYS A 149 -3.91 21.10 0.12
CA LYS A 149 -3.47 22.36 0.75
C LYS A 149 -3.42 22.26 2.28
N LEU A 150 -2.94 21.12 2.79
CA LEU A 150 -2.89 20.85 4.22
C LEU A 150 -1.92 21.80 4.91
N THR A 151 -2.30 22.28 6.08
CA THR A 151 -1.48 23.16 6.93
C THR A 151 -0.93 22.39 8.14
N GLY A 152 0.12 22.93 8.76
CA GLY A 152 0.79 22.27 9.89
C GLY A 152 1.58 21.03 9.47
N GLN A 153 1.84 20.14 10.44
CA GLN A 153 2.55 18.89 10.19
C GLN A 153 1.58 17.72 10.03
N ILE A 154 1.85 16.85 9.06
CA ILE A 154 1.27 15.51 8.97
C ILE A 154 2.29 14.48 9.48
N SER A 155 1.82 13.38 10.05
CA SER A 155 2.70 12.36 10.66
C SER A 155 2.64 11.04 9.90
N LEU A 156 3.81 10.46 9.62
CA LEU A 156 3.98 9.12 9.10
C LEU A 156 4.18 8.17 10.27
N SER A 157 3.35 7.13 10.33
CA SER A 157 3.41 6.10 11.34
C SER A 157 3.57 4.71 10.73
N VAL A 158 4.40 3.89 11.37
CA VAL A 158 4.62 2.49 10.98
C VAL A 158 4.16 1.58 12.11
N HIS A 159 3.52 0.46 11.74
CA HIS A 159 3.01 -0.51 12.70
C HIS A 159 4.14 -1.05 13.60
N LYS A 160 3.94 -1.03 14.92
CA LYS A 160 4.91 -1.31 16.00
C LYS A 160 5.92 -0.19 16.31
N GLN A 161 6.24 0.71 15.38
CA GLN A 161 7.17 1.82 15.64
C GLN A 161 6.48 3.13 16.05
N GLY A 162 5.19 3.30 15.78
CA GLY A 162 4.49 4.55 16.07
C GLY A 162 4.82 5.62 15.03
N ALA A 163 4.81 6.90 15.41
CA ALA A 163 5.15 8.00 14.52
C ALA A 163 6.67 8.06 14.31
N VAL A 164 7.12 7.95 13.05
CA VAL A 164 8.54 7.87 12.69
C VAL A 164 9.03 9.12 11.97
N PHE A 165 8.13 9.86 11.33
CA PHE A 165 8.45 11.05 10.53
C PHE A 165 7.28 12.02 10.53
N SER A 166 7.55 13.31 10.41
CA SER A 166 6.53 14.34 10.19
C SER A 166 7.03 15.37 9.20
N MET A 167 6.10 16.00 8.47
CA MET A 167 6.43 17.05 7.50
C MET A 167 5.36 18.11 7.40
#